data_AF-A0A0S8KVI9-F1
#
_entry.id   AF-A0A0S8KVI9-F1
#
_cell.length_a   1.000
_cell.length_b   1.000
_cell.length_c   1.000
_cell.angle_alpha   90.00
_cell.angle_beta   90.00
_cell.angle_gamma   90.00
#
_symmetry.space_group_name_H-M   'P 1'
#
loop_
_entity.id
_entity.type
_entity.pdbx_description
1 polymer ?
#
loop_
_entity_poly.entity_id
_entity_poly.type
_entity_poly.pdbx_seq_one_letter_code
_entity_poly.pdbx_strand_id
1 'polypeptide(L)'
;TENHFKQWEGISKAYNSFVDAHLLRGLTKYYAENYSKALEDFIAAGEFPANMMVARPYRGGRLTEVYYYTGTAYEAMGKSKEAKERYQLCVNERQYPVLSVNHYFKALALEKLGRHEEAIELFDGLIALGQRRINSSEVDFFAKFGERQTSADRLAEAYFLLGLGYLGKRLQKEAEEMFSESVRLNLNHVWASYFFAENKKK
;
A
#
# COMPACT_ATOMS: atom_id res chain seq x y z
N THR A 1 6.99 -18.72 -27.71
CA THR A 1 5.58 -18.91 -27.31
C THR A 1 5.18 -17.70 -26.49
N GLU A 2 4.44 -16.77 -27.09
CA GLU A 2 3.91 -15.61 -26.37
C GLU A 2 2.66 -16.05 -25.60
N ASN A 3 2.79 -16.15 -24.28
CA ASN A 3 1.67 -16.46 -23.41
C ASN A 3 0.92 -15.15 -23.11
N HIS A 4 -0.30 -15.02 -23.63
CA HIS A 4 -1.19 -13.89 -23.38
C HIS A 4 -2.34 -14.31 -22.46
N PHE A 5 -2.63 -13.56 -21.41
CA PHE A 5 -3.77 -13.82 -20.51
C PHE A 5 -5.03 -13.11 -21.03
N LYS A 6 -6.06 -13.83 -21.49
CA LYS A 6 -7.31 -13.23 -22.02
C LYS A 6 -8.04 -12.37 -20.97
N GLN A 7 -8.70 -11.29 -21.40
CA GLN A 7 -9.42 -10.35 -20.53
C GLN A 7 -10.62 -11.00 -19.83
N TRP A 8 -10.40 -11.53 -18.62
CA TRP A 8 -11.39 -12.22 -17.78
C TRP A 8 -11.40 -11.65 -16.35
N GLU A 9 -12.45 -11.94 -15.57
CA GLU A 9 -12.49 -11.68 -14.13
C GLU A 9 -11.22 -12.25 -13.45
N GLY A 10 -10.34 -11.38 -12.94
CA GLY A 10 -9.13 -11.79 -12.22
C GLY A 10 -7.82 -11.14 -12.68
N ILE A 11 -7.79 -10.43 -13.81
CA ILE A 11 -6.57 -9.73 -14.28
C ILE A 11 -6.07 -8.69 -13.28
N SER A 12 -6.98 -7.97 -12.62
CA SER A 12 -6.61 -7.04 -11.55
C SER A 12 -5.90 -7.75 -10.39
N LYS A 13 -6.28 -8.99 -10.06
CA LYS A 13 -5.62 -9.79 -9.02
C LYS A 13 -4.23 -10.27 -9.45
N ALA A 14 -4.09 -10.73 -10.69
CA ALA A 14 -2.80 -11.14 -11.25
C ALA A 14 -1.82 -9.96 -11.32
N TYR A 15 -2.29 -8.79 -11.79
CA TYR A 15 -1.50 -7.57 -11.80
C TYR A 15 -1.12 -7.11 -10.39
N ASN A 16 -2.06 -7.12 -9.44
CA ASN A 16 -1.74 -6.77 -8.05
C ASN A 16 -0.66 -7.71 -7.46
N SER A 17 -0.72 -9.01 -7.77
CA SER A 17 0.30 -9.98 -7.34
C SER A 17 1.66 -9.70 -7.97
N PHE A 18 1.70 -9.27 -9.24
CA PHE A 18 2.93 -8.81 -9.90
C PHE A 18 3.53 -7.59 -9.20
N VAL A 19 2.70 -6.59 -8.88
CA VAL A 19 3.13 -5.40 -8.14
C VAL A 19 3.64 -5.79 -6.75
N ASP A 20 2.91 -6.63 -6.00
CA ASP A 20 3.32 -7.11 -4.67
C ASP A 20 4.66 -7.85 -4.71
N ALA A 21 4.84 -8.75 -5.67
CA ALA A 21 6.07 -9.53 -5.81
C ALA A 21 7.29 -8.62 -6.03
N HIS A 22 7.16 -7.63 -6.91
CA HIS A 22 8.23 -6.67 -7.15
C HIS A 22 8.50 -5.78 -5.93
N LEU A 23 7.46 -5.23 -5.30
CA LEU A 23 7.63 -4.37 -4.12
C LEU A 23 8.26 -5.12 -2.95
N LEU A 24 7.79 -6.33 -2.61
CA LEU A 24 8.33 -7.11 -1.49
C LEU A 24 9.77 -7.58 -1.76
N ARG A 25 10.08 -7.97 -3.01
CA ARG A 25 11.46 -8.30 -3.40
C ARG A 25 12.37 -7.07 -3.33
N GLY A 26 11.88 -5.91 -3.78
CA GLY A 26 12.58 -4.64 -3.68
C GLY A 26 12.85 -4.23 -2.24
N LEU A 27 11.86 -4.37 -1.35
CA LEU A 27 12.01 -4.11 0.09
C LEU A 27 13.04 -5.03 0.74
N THR A 28 13.02 -6.33 0.40
CA THR A 28 14.03 -7.29 0.86
C THR A 28 15.44 -6.85 0.47
N LYS A 29 15.63 -6.40 -0.79
CA LYS A 29 16.92 -5.87 -1.27
C LYS A 29 17.28 -4.54 -0.62
N TYR A 30 16.30 -3.68 -0.36
CA TYR A 30 16.48 -2.37 0.28
C TYR A 30 17.05 -2.51 1.70
N TYR A 31 16.47 -3.41 2.51
CA TYR A 31 16.98 -3.67 3.86
C TYR A 31 18.31 -4.43 3.90
N ALA A 32 18.69 -5.08 2.79
CA ALA A 32 20.03 -5.62 2.58
C ALA A 32 21.02 -4.57 2.02
N GLU A 33 20.66 -3.28 2.09
CA GLU A 33 21.42 -2.12 1.58
C GLU A 33 21.75 -2.18 0.08
N ASN A 34 21.07 -3.05 -0.67
CA ASN A 34 21.23 -3.16 -2.11
C ASN A 34 20.26 -2.21 -2.84
N TYR A 35 20.44 -0.91 -2.60
CA TYR A 35 19.51 0.13 -3.04
C TYR A 35 19.32 0.19 -4.56
N SER A 36 20.37 -0.08 -5.35
CA SER A 36 20.25 -0.09 -6.82
C SER A 36 19.33 -1.22 -7.31
N LYS A 37 19.48 -2.44 -6.79
CA LYS A 37 18.62 -3.56 -7.18
C LYS A 37 17.21 -3.44 -6.59
N ALA A 38 17.07 -2.77 -5.46
CA ALA A 38 15.76 -2.44 -4.90
C ALA A 38 15.03 -1.44 -5.80
N LEU A 39 15.73 -0.41 -6.28
CA LEU A 39 15.18 0.58 -7.21
C LEU A 39 14.69 -0.06 -8.51
N GLU A 40 15.44 -1.00 -9.10
CA GLU A 40 15.01 -1.76 -10.27
C GLU A 40 13.66 -2.47 -10.03
N ASP A 41 13.51 -3.12 -8.88
CA ASP A 41 12.27 -3.79 -8.51
C ASP A 41 11.12 -2.81 -8.30
N PHE A 42 11.36 -1.70 -7.62
CA PHE A 42 10.34 -0.68 -7.41
C PHE A 42 9.89 -0.04 -8.72
N ILE A 43 10.81 0.19 -9.68
CA ILE A 43 10.44 0.68 -11.01
C ILE A 43 9.59 -0.35 -11.76
N ALA A 44 10.00 -1.63 -11.75
CA ALA A 44 9.26 -2.71 -12.39
C ALA A 44 7.84 -2.87 -11.84
N ALA A 45 7.64 -2.66 -10.53
CA ALA A 45 6.31 -2.66 -9.90
C ALA A 45 5.35 -1.58 -10.47
N GLY A 46 5.89 -0.52 -11.09
CA GLY A 46 5.11 0.54 -11.72
C GLY A 46 4.86 0.35 -13.22
N GLU A 47 5.37 -0.74 -13.80
CA GLU A 47 5.17 -1.06 -15.21
C GLU A 47 3.78 -1.66 -15.44
N PHE A 48 3.27 -1.51 -16.67
CA PHE A 48 2.03 -2.12 -17.14
C PHE A 48 2.34 -3.06 -18.31
N PRO A 49 2.80 -4.29 -18.04
CA PRO A 49 3.31 -5.18 -19.09
C PRO A 49 2.23 -5.56 -20.09
N ALA A 50 2.52 -5.43 -21.39
CA ALA A 50 1.55 -5.71 -22.45
C ALA A 50 1.02 -7.16 -22.44
N ASN A 51 1.87 -8.12 -22.06
CA ASN A 51 1.52 -9.53 -21.91
C ASN A 51 0.53 -9.82 -20.76
N MET A 52 0.37 -8.89 -19.82
CA MET A 52 -0.66 -8.95 -18.77
C MET A 52 -1.96 -8.25 -19.19
N MET A 53 -1.98 -7.61 -20.35
CA MET A 53 -3.15 -6.92 -20.91
C MET A 53 -3.80 -5.93 -19.93
N VAL A 54 -2.95 -5.26 -19.14
CA VAL A 54 -3.33 -4.26 -18.15
C VAL A 54 -2.91 -2.88 -18.65
N ALA A 55 -3.80 -1.89 -18.51
CA ALA A 55 -3.49 -0.50 -18.81
C ALA A 55 -3.38 0.30 -17.52
N ARG A 56 -2.65 1.43 -17.58
CA ARG A 56 -2.60 2.37 -16.46
C ARG A 56 -4.01 2.84 -16.11
N PRO A 57 -4.48 2.66 -14.87
CA PRO A 57 -5.79 3.15 -14.47
C PRO A 57 -5.78 4.68 -14.41
N TYR A 58 -6.91 5.29 -14.77
CA TYR A 58 -7.08 6.75 -14.71
C TYR A 58 -6.98 7.32 -13.28
N ARG A 59 -7.40 6.54 -12.27
CA ARG A 59 -7.29 6.84 -10.85
C ARG A 59 -7.29 5.55 -10.03
N GLY A 60 -6.76 5.60 -8.81
CA GLY A 60 -6.88 4.49 -7.85
C GLY A 60 -5.91 3.33 -8.05
N GLY A 61 -4.93 3.48 -8.94
CA GLY A 61 -3.86 2.50 -9.11
C GLY A 61 -2.82 2.55 -7.98
N ARG A 62 -1.85 1.64 -8.03
CA ARG A 62 -0.80 1.48 -7.01
C ARG A 62 0.47 2.30 -7.28
N LEU A 63 0.43 3.20 -8.25
CA LEU A 63 1.60 4.03 -8.60
C LEU A 63 2.03 4.94 -7.45
N THR A 64 1.14 5.32 -6.54
CA THR A 64 1.48 6.10 -5.35
C THR A 64 2.47 5.36 -4.45
N GLU A 65 2.21 4.09 -4.16
CA GLU A 65 3.13 3.21 -3.42
C GLU A 65 4.47 3.06 -4.14
N VAL A 66 4.44 2.81 -5.45
CA VAL A 66 5.65 2.69 -6.29
C VAL A 66 6.48 3.98 -6.28
N TYR A 67 5.84 5.14 -6.43
CA TYR A 67 6.53 6.43 -6.40
C TYR A 67 7.17 6.70 -5.04
N TYR A 68 6.49 6.35 -3.95
CA TYR A 68 7.07 6.45 -2.63
C TYR A 68 8.33 5.58 -2.51
N TYR A 69 8.23 4.28 -2.81
CA TYR A 69 9.38 3.37 -2.65
C TYR A 69 10.55 3.69 -3.58
N THR A 70 10.29 4.05 -4.83
CA THR A 70 11.36 4.55 -5.72
C THR A 70 12.02 5.81 -5.18
N GLY A 71 11.25 6.74 -4.60
CA GLY A 71 11.80 7.92 -3.90
C GLY A 71 12.70 7.54 -2.73
N THR A 72 12.28 6.59 -1.89
CA THR A 72 13.09 6.11 -0.75
C THR A 72 14.39 5.43 -1.17
N ALA A 73 14.38 4.70 -2.30
CA ALA A 73 15.59 4.10 -2.86
C ALA A 73 16.55 5.16 -3.40
N TYR A 74 16.06 6.16 -4.14
CA TYR A 74 16.90 7.29 -4.57
C TYR A 74 17.50 8.05 -3.39
N GLU A 75 16.71 8.31 -2.35
CA GLU A 75 17.17 9.00 -1.14
C GLU A 75 18.28 8.22 -0.45
N ALA A 76 18.13 6.91 -0.28
CA ALA A 76 19.16 6.03 0.31
C ALA A 76 20.45 5.97 -0.52
N MET A 77 20.36 6.22 -1.84
CA MET A 77 21.51 6.33 -2.74
C MET A 77 22.13 7.74 -2.76
N GLY A 78 21.66 8.68 -1.92
CA GLY A 78 22.13 10.07 -1.90
C GLY A 78 21.63 10.92 -3.08
N LYS A 79 20.67 10.42 -3.86
CA LYS A 79 20.12 11.08 -5.05
C LYS A 79 18.91 11.94 -4.69
N SER A 80 19.18 13.01 -3.93
CA SER A 80 18.12 13.82 -3.30
C SER A 80 17.17 14.50 -4.29
N LYS A 81 17.66 14.87 -5.49
CA LYS A 81 16.83 15.51 -6.52
C LYS A 81 15.80 14.51 -7.07
N GLU A 82 16.27 13.34 -7.48
CA GLU A 82 15.43 12.26 -8.00
C GLU A 82 14.45 11.77 -6.93
N ALA A 83 14.88 11.65 -5.67
CA ALA A 83 14.00 11.30 -4.56
C ALA A 83 12.83 12.30 -4.43
N LYS A 84 13.14 13.60 -4.42
CA LYS A 84 12.13 14.67 -4.34
C LYS A 84 11.16 14.64 -5.52
N GLU A 85 11.65 14.40 -6.73
CA GLU A 85 10.81 14.26 -7.92
C GLU A 85 9.82 13.09 -7.78
N ARG A 86 10.28 11.93 -7.29
CA ARG A 86 9.41 10.76 -7.05
C ARG A 86 8.39 11.00 -5.94
N TYR A 87 8.77 11.65 -4.84
CA TYR A 87 7.83 12.03 -3.79
C TYR A 87 6.76 13.01 -4.32
N GLN A 88 7.14 13.96 -5.19
CA GLN A 88 6.17 14.86 -5.81
C GLN A 88 5.19 14.12 -6.73
N LEU A 89 5.66 13.15 -7.51
CA LEU A 89 4.79 12.27 -8.31
C LEU A 89 3.84 11.46 -7.41
N CYS A 90 4.31 10.94 -6.28
CA CYS A 90 3.49 10.22 -5.30
C CYS A 90 2.29 11.05 -4.84
N VAL A 91 2.55 12.28 -4.39
CA VAL A 91 1.51 13.20 -3.90
C VAL A 91 0.52 13.58 -5.00
N ASN A 92 1.02 13.84 -6.20
CA ASN A 92 0.22 14.28 -7.36
C ASN A 92 -0.56 13.15 -8.03
N GLU A 93 -0.24 11.87 -7.74
CA GLU A 93 -0.89 10.74 -8.40
C GLU A 93 -2.39 10.70 -8.10
N ARG A 94 -3.22 10.50 -9.13
CA ARG A 94 -4.66 10.59 -8.98
C ARG A 94 -5.23 9.38 -8.22
N GLN A 95 -5.90 9.65 -7.12
CA GLN A 95 -6.54 8.64 -6.28
C GLN A 95 -8.06 8.85 -6.20
N TYR A 96 -8.78 7.81 -5.80
CA TYR A 96 -10.19 7.96 -5.44
C TYR A 96 -10.33 8.85 -4.20
N PRO A 97 -11.45 9.57 -4.02
CA PRO A 97 -11.67 10.40 -2.83
C PRO A 97 -11.74 9.59 -1.53
N VAL A 98 -12.11 8.31 -1.63
CA VAL A 98 -12.14 7.40 -0.47
C VAL A 98 -10.71 7.03 -0.09
N LEU A 99 -10.38 7.23 1.19
CA LEU A 99 -9.07 6.87 1.73
C LEU A 99 -8.78 5.38 1.60
N SER A 100 -7.51 5.07 1.40
CA SER A 100 -6.99 3.71 1.16
C SER A 100 -5.49 3.68 1.50
N VAL A 101 -4.86 2.51 1.38
CA VAL A 101 -3.41 2.34 1.54
C VAL A 101 -2.58 3.32 0.69
N ASN A 102 -3.07 3.74 -0.49
CA ASN A 102 -2.37 4.75 -1.30
C ASN A 102 -2.21 6.09 -0.55
N HIS A 103 -3.19 6.46 0.28
CA HIS A 103 -3.14 7.70 1.05
C HIS A 103 -2.11 7.64 2.19
N TYR A 104 -1.80 6.44 2.71
CA TYR A 104 -0.66 6.26 3.62
C TYR A 104 0.67 6.59 2.93
N PHE A 105 0.89 6.08 1.72
CA PHE A 105 2.10 6.39 0.95
C PHE A 105 2.18 7.86 0.52
N LYS A 106 1.04 8.51 0.21
CA LYS A 106 0.99 9.97 0.02
C LYS A 106 1.43 10.73 1.26
N ALA A 107 0.90 10.35 2.43
CA ALA A 107 1.26 10.98 3.69
C ALA A 107 2.76 10.86 3.97
N LEU A 108 3.35 9.68 3.77
CA LEU A 108 4.80 9.50 3.91
C LEU A 108 5.59 10.34 2.90
N ALA A 109 5.13 10.47 1.66
CA ALA A 109 5.77 11.35 0.67
C ALA A 109 5.63 12.83 1.05
N LEU A 110 4.51 13.25 1.63
CA LEU A 110 4.31 14.60 2.18
C LEU A 110 5.30 14.89 3.31
N GLU A 111 5.51 13.95 4.24
CA GLU A 111 6.55 14.08 5.28
C GLU A 111 7.93 14.30 4.66
N LYS A 112 8.28 13.52 3.63
CA LYS A 112 9.56 13.66 2.90
C LYS A 112 9.71 14.97 2.17
N LEU A 113 8.59 15.63 1.84
CA LEU A 113 8.55 16.96 1.22
C LEU A 113 8.44 18.10 2.24
N GLY A 114 8.42 17.80 3.55
CA GLY A 114 8.30 18.78 4.63
C GLY A 114 6.88 19.31 4.86
N ARG A 115 5.86 18.68 4.26
CA ARG A 115 4.44 19.06 4.37
C ARG A 115 3.77 18.27 5.48
N HIS A 116 4.18 18.54 6.72
CA HIS A 116 3.85 17.70 7.87
C HIS A 116 2.38 17.77 8.27
N GLU A 117 1.73 18.95 8.22
CA GLU A 117 0.31 19.06 8.59
C GLU A 117 -0.57 18.20 7.67
N GLU A 118 -0.35 18.26 6.37
CA GLU A 118 -1.12 17.48 5.38
C GLU A 118 -0.89 15.97 5.52
N ALA A 119 0.32 15.55 5.95
CA ALA A 119 0.59 14.15 6.24
C ALA A 119 -0.23 13.67 7.47
N ILE A 120 -0.28 14.49 8.53
CA ILE A 120 -1.03 14.19 9.75
C ILE A 120 -2.53 14.05 9.44
N GLU A 121 -3.10 14.94 8.63
CA GLU A 121 -4.51 14.86 8.22
C GLU A 121 -4.85 13.53 7.53
N LEU A 122 -3.96 13.03 6.66
CA LEU A 122 -4.15 11.74 6.01
C LEU A 122 -4.04 10.57 6.99
N PHE A 123 -3.09 10.60 7.93
CA PHE A 123 -2.97 9.56 8.95
C PHE A 123 -4.20 9.54 9.88
N ASP A 124 -4.67 10.70 10.34
CA ASP A 124 -5.88 10.82 11.15
C ASP A 124 -7.13 10.36 10.38
N GLY A 125 -7.20 10.66 9.09
CA GLY A 125 -8.26 10.16 8.21
C GLY A 125 -8.27 8.63 8.09
N LEU A 126 -7.10 8.00 7.98
CA LEU A 126 -6.98 6.53 7.96
C LEU A 126 -7.44 5.91 9.28
N ILE A 127 -7.04 6.49 10.41
CA ILE A 127 -7.49 6.08 11.75
C ILE A 127 -9.01 6.17 11.86
N ALA A 128 -9.59 7.32 11.51
CA ALA A 128 -11.04 7.55 11.59
C ALA A 128 -11.82 6.58 10.68
N LEU A 129 -11.31 6.30 9.47
CA LEU A 129 -11.93 5.35 8.55
C LEU A 129 -11.89 3.92 9.10
N GLY A 130 -10.74 3.49 9.63
CA GLY A 130 -10.59 2.17 10.25
C GLY A 130 -11.56 1.98 11.42
N GLN A 131 -11.59 2.93 12.35
CA GLN A 131 -12.48 2.89 13.51
C GLN A 131 -13.96 2.87 13.11
N ARG A 132 -14.35 3.68 12.12
CA ARG A 132 -15.73 3.70 11.62
C ARG A 132 -16.13 2.34 11.03
N ARG A 133 -15.25 1.70 10.27
CA ARG A 133 -15.51 0.38 9.65
C ARG A 133 -15.58 -0.75 10.68
N ILE A 134 -14.76 -0.68 11.74
CA ILE A 134 -14.84 -1.62 12.86
C ILE A 134 -16.18 -1.47 13.60
N ASN A 135 -16.62 -0.24 13.82
CA ASN A 135 -17.84 0.06 14.58
C ASN A 135 -19.13 -0.05 13.76
N SER A 136 -19.06 -0.12 12.43
CA SER A 136 -20.26 -0.22 11.59
C SER A 136 -20.86 -1.62 11.67
N SER A 137 -22.11 -1.70 12.13
CA SER A 137 -22.95 -2.90 12.18
C SER A 137 -23.40 -3.43 10.80
N GLU A 138 -22.90 -2.86 9.69
CA GLU A 138 -23.14 -3.31 8.31
C GLU A 138 -22.47 -4.64 7.95
N VAL A 139 -21.77 -5.26 8.92
CA VAL A 139 -21.19 -6.59 8.78
C VAL A 139 -22.23 -7.66 8.41
N ASP A 140 -23.51 -7.48 8.77
CA ASP A 140 -24.58 -8.47 8.56
C ASP A 140 -25.40 -8.31 7.25
N PHE A 141 -25.39 -7.16 6.57
CA PHE A 141 -26.38 -6.87 5.51
C PHE A 141 -25.99 -7.40 4.11
N PHE A 142 -24.70 -7.50 3.79
CA PHE A 142 -24.21 -7.82 2.43
C PHE A 142 -23.95 -9.32 2.15
N ALA A 143 -24.20 -10.21 3.11
CA ALA A 143 -24.01 -11.65 2.92
C ALA A 143 -24.99 -12.31 1.91
N LYS A 144 -25.99 -11.56 1.38
CA LYS A 144 -27.06 -12.12 0.55
C LYS A 144 -26.86 -12.07 -0.96
N PHE A 145 -25.82 -11.40 -1.48
CA PHE A 145 -25.58 -11.35 -2.93
C PHE A 145 -24.09 -11.49 -3.27
N GLY A 146 -23.61 -12.73 -3.37
CA GLY A 146 -22.63 -13.22 -4.36
C GLY A 146 -21.21 -12.63 -4.48
N GLU A 147 -20.88 -11.45 -3.96
CA GLU A 147 -19.55 -10.83 -4.11
C GLU A 147 -18.64 -11.00 -2.88
N ARG A 148 -17.87 -12.11 -2.93
CA ARG A 148 -16.40 -12.24 -2.77
C ARG A 148 -15.57 -11.63 -1.61
N GLN A 149 -16.09 -10.88 -0.65
CA GLN A 149 -15.34 -10.53 0.58
C GLN A 149 -16.11 -10.91 1.85
N THR A 150 -15.49 -11.71 2.71
CA THR A 150 -16.09 -12.09 3.99
C THR A 150 -16.17 -10.88 4.93
N SER A 151 -17.04 -10.95 5.94
CA SER A 151 -17.04 -9.98 7.03
C SER A 151 -15.67 -9.85 7.70
N ALA A 152 -14.96 -10.97 7.86
CA ALA A 152 -13.62 -11.03 8.38
C ALA A 152 -12.61 -10.28 7.50
N ASP A 153 -12.69 -10.39 6.16
CA ASP A 153 -11.80 -9.67 5.24
C ASP A 153 -11.98 -8.15 5.34
N ARG A 154 -13.23 -7.68 5.42
CA ARG A 154 -13.51 -6.25 5.58
C ARG A 154 -13.00 -5.72 6.91
N LEU A 155 -13.16 -6.51 7.96
CA LEU A 155 -12.68 -6.15 9.30
C LEU A 155 -11.16 -6.18 9.36
N ALA A 156 -10.51 -7.16 8.73
CA ALA A 156 -9.05 -7.23 8.60
C ALA A 156 -8.50 -5.99 7.87
N GLU A 157 -9.14 -5.56 6.80
CA GLU A 157 -8.77 -4.33 6.08
C GLU A 157 -8.99 -3.07 6.93
N ALA A 158 -10.04 -3.03 7.75
CA ALA A 158 -10.29 -1.90 8.65
C ALA A 158 -9.19 -1.77 9.71
N TYR A 159 -8.80 -2.88 10.34
CA TYR A 159 -7.67 -2.92 11.26
C TYR A 159 -6.34 -2.57 10.57
N PHE A 160 -6.14 -3.03 9.33
CA PHE A 160 -4.95 -2.68 8.56
C PHE A 160 -4.83 -1.17 8.31
N LEU A 161 -5.91 -0.51 7.86
CA LEU A 161 -5.93 0.94 7.65
C LEU A 161 -5.70 1.72 8.96
N LEU A 162 -6.28 1.26 10.07
CA LEU A 162 -6.08 1.84 11.39
C LEU A 162 -4.60 1.73 11.82
N GLY A 163 -3.99 0.56 11.64
CA GLY A 163 -2.57 0.32 11.92
C GLY A 163 -1.63 1.19 11.07
N LEU A 164 -1.92 1.39 9.79
CA LEU A 164 -1.15 2.30 8.93
C LEU A 164 -1.20 3.75 9.42
N GLY A 165 -2.37 4.20 9.87
CA GLY A 165 -2.52 5.53 10.44
C GLY A 165 -1.72 5.71 11.74
N TYR A 166 -1.80 4.76 12.68
CA TYR A 166 -0.97 4.79 13.89
C TYR A 166 0.53 4.72 13.59
N LEU A 167 0.94 3.88 12.63
CA LEU A 167 2.33 3.78 12.20
C LEU A 167 2.83 5.12 11.65
N GLY A 168 2.02 5.80 10.84
CA GLY A 168 2.29 7.14 10.33
C GLY A 168 2.52 8.16 11.44
N LYS A 169 1.69 8.13 12.50
CA LYS A 169 1.83 8.99 13.69
C LYS A 169 2.95 8.57 14.66
N ARG A 170 3.76 7.58 14.30
CA ARG A 170 4.84 7.03 15.13
C ARG A 170 4.32 6.45 16.45
N LEU A 171 3.12 5.88 16.44
CA LEU A 171 2.51 5.13 17.54
C LEU A 171 2.73 3.64 17.30
N GLN A 172 3.96 3.14 17.55
CA GLN A 172 4.38 1.81 17.10
C GLN A 172 3.60 0.69 17.80
N LYS A 173 3.30 0.82 19.09
CA LYS A 173 2.60 -0.24 19.85
C LYS A 173 1.17 -0.42 19.34
N GLU A 174 0.46 0.70 19.18
CA GLU A 174 -0.89 0.74 18.66
C GLU A 174 -0.92 0.21 17.22
N ALA A 175 0.05 0.57 16.38
CA ALA A 175 0.17 0.02 15.05
C ALA A 175 0.37 -1.51 15.04
N GLU A 176 1.26 -2.02 15.91
CA GLU A 176 1.52 -3.46 16.04
C GLU A 176 0.27 -4.24 16.40
N GLU A 177 -0.47 -3.76 17.41
CA GLU A 177 -1.73 -4.38 17.85
C GLU A 177 -2.74 -4.46 16.70
N MET A 178 -2.89 -3.38 15.94
CA MET A 178 -3.84 -3.36 14.82
C MET A 178 -3.40 -4.27 13.66
N PHE A 179 -2.11 -4.33 13.34
CA PHE A 179 -1.62 -5.27 12.34
C PHE A 179 -1.78 -6.72 12.80
N SER A 180 -1.56 -7.01 14.08
CA SER A 180 -1.81 -8.34 14.67
C SER A 180 -3.27 -8.77 14.50
N GLU A 181 -4.23 -7.88 14.82
CA GLU A 181 -5.65 -8.17 14.64
C GLU A 181 -6.03 -8.36 13.17
N SER A 182 -5.46 -7.55 12.27
CA SER A 182 -5.65 -7.72 10.82
C SER A 182 -5.20 -9.10 10.34
N VAL A 183 -3.99 -9.51 10.71
CA VAL A 183 -3.42 -10.84 10.36
C VAL A 183 -4.22 -11.97 10.98
N ARG A 184 -4.70 -11.82 12.22
CA ARG A 184 -5.53 -12.82 12.90
C ARG A 184 -6.85 -13.07 12.15
N LEU A 185 -7.45 -12.02 11.60
CA LEU A 185 -8.71 -12.11 10.85
C LEU A 185 -8.51 -12.60 9.42
N ASN A 186 -7.38 -12.25 8.79
CA ASN A 186 -7.02 -12.71 7.47
C ASN A 186 -5.52 -12.96 7.34
N LEU A 187 -5.10 -14.22 7.48
CA LEU A 187 -3.70 -14.64 7.31
C LEU A 187 -3.16 -14.36 5.91
N ASN A 188 -4.02 -14.24 4.90
CA ASN A 188 -3.61 -13.97 3.52
C ASN A 188 -3.49 -12.46 3.23
N HIS A 189 -3.67 -11.59 4.23
CA HIS A 189 -3.39 -10.15 4.09
C HIS A 189 -1.87 -9.93 4.08
N VAL A 190 -1.31 -9.96 2.87
CA VAL A 190 0.14 -9.93 2.62
C VAL A 190 0.80 -8.70 3.26
N TRP A 191 0.20 -7.52 3.10
CA TRP A 191 0.78 -6.28 3.61
C TRP A 191 0.61 -6.14 5.13
N ALA A 192 -0.53 -6.53 5.70
CA ALA A 192 -0.67 -6.56 7.16
C ALA A 192 0.38 -7.48 7.80
N SER A 193 0.61 -8.65 7.19
CA SER A 193 1.65 -9.60 7.63
C SER A 193 3.06 -8.99 7.54
N TYR A 194 3.35 -8.33 6.42
CA TYR A 194 4.61 -7.63 6.22
C TYR A 194 4.82 -6.52 7.27
N PHE A 195 3.86 -5.60 7.42
CA PHE A 195 3.97 -4.48 8.36
C PHE A 195 4.02 -4.94 9.82
N PHE A 196 3.30 -6.00 10.19
CA PHE A 196 3.42 -6.62 11.51
C PHE A 196 4.83 -7.13 11.78
N ALA A 197 5.42 -7.86 10.83
CA ALA A 197 6.77 -8.40 10.96
C ALA A 197 7.84 -7.30 11.03
N GLU A 198 7.71 -6.25 10.21
CA GLU A 198 8.66 -5.13 10.21
C GLU A 198 8.55 -4.25 11.46
N ASN A 199 7.34 -4.03 11.99
CA ASN A 199 7.17 -3.21 13.18
C ASN A 199 7.77 -3.87 14.42
N LYS A 200 7.77 -5.20 14.50
CA LYS A 200 8.41 -5.98 15.59
C LYS A 200 9.93 -5.91 15.63
N LYS A 201 10.58 -5.50 14.54
CA LYS A 201 12.05 -5.41 14.46
C LYS A 201 12.61 -4.10 15.02
N LYS A 202 11.74 -3.12 15.31
CA LYS A 202 12.09 -1.78 15.77
C LYS A 202 11.89 -1.65 17.27
#